data_AF-A0A2V7RSX4-F1
#
_entry.id   AF-A0A2V7RSX4-F1
#
_cell.length_a   1.000
_cell.length_b   1.000
_cell.length_c   1.000
_cell.angle_alpha   90.00
_cell.angle_beta   90.00
_cell.angle_gamma   90.00
#
_symmetry.space_group_name_H-M   'P 1'
#
loop_
_entity.id
_entity.type
_entity.pdbx_description
1 polymer ?
#
loop_
_entity_poly.entity_id
_entity_poly.type
_entity_poly.pdbx_seq_one_letter_code
_entity_poly.pdbx_strand_id
1 'polypeptide(L)'
;MRGAAQRVRNAQTGRDRDRLPVVDVQRAALDDRDWPGGAERSGHREIHGRAEPLAHRHVRDGGLVPLLNRKGFTLVELMMALLLFSMAATAIVETFSLHQRTVGAQAERIALQQNLRAGLAVLPAELRALNAAEGDIVKMSATSITIRALRQLAVLCQVPVLGGASVTLTVRQTPFYGTQFDNTRDGIYVFYDGDESLRSDDAWVSGRLTSAPVNTAKCSDGKPAYSFTTSLSLGALPALTGRIQSGAPVWGYRQTTYGVFQQADGRWYVGMKDSSAALTPVVGPLVGSNGLRFTYYDANGLVTADSSRVARIGVAILSQTATPVRQGSVSAATYQVDSLSTYTTLRNNPRW
;
A
#
# COMPACT_ATOMS: atom_id res chain seq x y z
N MET A 1 -8.63 -46.44 -28.70
CA MET A 1 -7.37 -47.21 -28.62
C MET A 1 -6.32 -46.37 -27.91
N ARG A 2 -5.79 -46.88 -26.78
CA ARG A 2 -4.45 -46.64 -26.16
C ARG A 2 -3.99 -45.17 -26.03
N GLY A 3 -3.63 -44.62 -24.88
CA GLY A 3 -3.02 -45.17 -23.68
C GLY A 3 -2.04 -44.13 -23.13
N ALA A 4 -1.98 -44.01 -21.81
CA ALA A 4 -1.26 -43.03 -20.99
C ALA A 4 0.25 -42.87 -21.27
N ALA A 5 0.83 -41.73 -20.84
CA ALA A 5 2.16 -41.72 -20.20
C ALA A 5 2.47 -40.40 -19.46
N GLN A 6 2.35 -40.48 -18.14
CA GLN A 6 3.02 -39.61 -17.17
C GLN A 6 4.54 -39.87 -17.21
N ARG A 7 5.37 -38.84 -17.28
CA ARG A 7 6.81 -38.94 -16.99
C ARG A 7 7.26 -37.79 -16.09
N VAL A 8 7.47 -38.15 -14.83
CA VAL A 8 8.42 -37.49 -13.93
C VAL A 8 9.83 -37.71 -14.48
N ARG A 9 10.63 -36.65 -14.62
CA ARG A 9 12.08 -36.78 -14.67
C ARG A 9 12.75 -35.65 -13.89
N ASN A 10 13.77 -36.09 -13.15
CA ASN A 10 14.52 -35.42 -12.10
C ASN A 10 15.22 -34.13 -12.53
N ALA A 11 15.39 -33.28 -11.52
CA ALA A 11 16.36 -32.20 -11.45
C ALA A 11 17.79 -32.70 -11.69
N GLN A 12 18.53 -31.98 -12.53
CA GLN A 12 19.99 -31.93 -12.51
C GLN A 12 20.47 -30.53 -12.92
N THR A 13 20.93 -29.79 -11.91
CA THR A 13 22.17 -28.97 -11.89
C THR A 13 22.49 -28.06 -13.07
N GLY A 14 22.25 -26.76 -12.88
CA GLY A 14 22.90 -25.68 -13.63
C GLY A 14 22.83 -24.38 -12.83
N ARG A 15 24.00 -23.85 -12.42
CA ARG A 15 24.15 -22.55 -11.75
C ARG A 15 23.54 -21.45 -12.62
N ASP A 16 22.56 -20.74 -12.10
CA ASP A 16 22.26 -19.37 -12.55
C ASP A 16 21.72 -18.59 -11.34
N ARG A 17 22.51 -17.64 -10.84
CA ARG A 17 22.31 -16.99 -9.53
C ARG A 17 21.69 -15.59 -9.58
N ASP A 18 21.21 -15.12 -10.74
CA ASP A 18 20.78 -13.72 -10.91
C ASP A 18 19.40 -13.51 -11.56
N ARG A 19 18.46 -14.46 -11.42
CA ARG A 19 17.07 -14.25 -11.84
C ARG A 19 16.10 -14.41 -10.67
N LEU A 20 15.46 -13.31 -10.29
CA LEU A 20 14.23 -13.36 -9.49
C LEU A 20 13.18 -14.15 -10.26
N PRO A 21 12.40 -15.04 -9.62
CA PRO A 21 11.32 -15.75 -10.29
C PRO A 21 10.23 -14.75 -10.67
N VAL A 22 10.06 -14.51 -11.97
CA VAL A 22 8.92 -13.79 -12.53
C VAL A 22 7.75 -14.77 -12.58
N VAL A 23 6.72 -14.51 -11.78
CA VAL A 23 5.42 -15.19 -11.91
C VAL A 23 4.55 -14.32 -12.82
N ASP A 24 4.50 -14.68 -14.10
CA ASP A 24 3.52 -14.12 -15.03
C ASP A 24 2.14 -14.71 -14.72
N VAL A 25 1.24 -13.90 -14.17
CA VAL A 25 -0.18 -14.24 -14.06
C VAL A 25 -0.88 -13.72 -15.31
N GLN A 26 -0.93 -14.55 -16.36
CA GLN A 26 -1.85 -14.34 -17.46
C GLN A 26 -3.28 -14.49 -16.95
N ARG A 27 -4.07 -13.40 -17.05
CA ARG A 27 -5.52 -13.42 -16.84
C ARG A 27 -6.16 -14.33 -17.90
N ALA A 28 -6.64 -15.49 -17.47
CA ALA A 28 -7.64 -16.23 -18.22
C ALA A 28 -8.99 -15.50 -18.10
N ALA A 29 -9.58 -15.16 -19.24
CA ALA A 29 -10.93 -14.65 -19.36
C ALA A 29 -11.91 -15.68 -18.76
N LEU A 30 -12.75 -15.23 -17.83
CA LEU A 30 -13.86 -16.02 -17.31
C LEU A 30 -15.13 -15.64 -18.09
N ASP A 31 -15.64 -16.69 -18.71
CA ASP A 31 -16.82 -16.78 -19.56
C ASP A 31 -18.10 -16.54 -18.75
N ASP A 32 -19.04 -15.84 -19.39
CA ASP A 32 -20.40 -15.54 -18.94
C ASP A 32 -21.18 -16.82 -18.65
N ARG A 33 -21.78 -16.95 -17.45
CA ARG A 33 -22.92 -17.86 -17.24
C ARG A 33 -23.98 -17.28 -16.31
N ASP A 34 -25.17 -17.27 -16.87
CA ASP A 34 -26.48 -16.86 -16.37
C ASP A 34 -26.83 -17.29 -14.93
N TRP A 35 -27.48 -16.36 -14.23
CA TRP A 35 -28.18 -16.57 -12.96
C TRP A 35 -29.67 -16.25 -13.13
N PRO A 36 -30.62 -17.20 -12.98
CA PRO A 36 -32.03 -16.87 -12.95
C PRO A 36 -32.49 -16.54 -11.52
N GLY A 37 -33.27 -15.47 -11.40
CA GLY A 37 -33.79 -14.92 -10.16
C GLY A 37 -34.84 -15.80 -9.46
N GLY A 38 -34.90 -15.66 -8.13
CA GLY A 38 -35.92 -16.26 -7.27
C GLY A 38 -36.59 -15.18 -6.43
N ALA A 39 -37.91 -15.05 -6.60
CA ALA A 39 -38.77 -14.07 -5.96
C ALA A 39 -39.10 -14.40 -4.50
N GLU A 40 -39.10 -13.39 -3.64
CA GLU A 40 -39.61 -13.42 -2.27
C GLU A 40 -41.15 -13.52 -2.25
N ARG A 41 -41.69 -14.42 -1.42
CA ARG A 41 -43.09 -14.37 -0.96
C ARG A 41 -43.17 -14.58 0.54
N SER A 42 -43.72 -13.56 1.18
CA SER A 42 -44.19 -13.49 2.56
C SER A 42 -45.42 -14.39 2.79
N GLY A 43 -45.53 -14.98 3.98
CA GLY A 43 -46.69 -15.73 4.44
C GLY A 43 -46.79 -15.72 5.97
N HIS A 44 -47.62 -14.82 6.49
CA HIS A 44 -48.06 -14.77 7.88
C HIS A 44 -48.99 -15.95 8.22
N ARG A 45 -48.91 -16.47 9.46
CA ARG A 45 -50.06 -17.13 10.09
C ARG A 45 -50.00 -17.01 11.63
N GLU A 46 -50.97 -16.29 12.18
CA GLU A 46 -51.34 -16.19 13.60
C GLU A 46 -52.01 -17.47 14.08
N ILE A 47 -51.86 -17.81 15.38
CA ILE A 47 -52.84 -18.60 16.12
C ILE A 47 -53.01 -18.02 17.54
N HIS A 48 -54.27 -17.72 17.87
CA HIS A 48 -54.81 -17.26 19.14
C HIS A 48 -54.73 -18.30 20.28
N GLY A 49 -54.66 -17.82 21.52
CA GLY A 49 -54.93 -18.62 22.72
C GLY A 49 -56.40 -18.55 23.17
N ARG A 50 -56.88 -19.58 23.89
CA ARG A 50 -57.49 -19.48 25.24
C ARG A 50 -57.91 -20.84 25.83
N ALA A 51 -57.70 -20.94 27.14
CA ALA A 51 -58.48 -21.56 28.23
C ALA A 51 -58.90 -23.06 28.23
N GLU A 52 -58.57 -23.69 29.37
CA GLU A 52 -58.98 -25.03 29.85
C GLU A 52 -60.51 -25.24 29.98
N PRO A 53 -60.94 -26.50 30.21
CA PRO A 53 -61.25 -26.88 31.59
C PRO A 53 -60.85 -28.31 32.02
N LEU A 54 -60.58 -28.42 33.32
CA LEU A 54 -60.47 -29.61 34.17
C LEU A 54 -61.65 -30.60 34.01
N ALA A 55 -61.36 -31.90 33.94
CA ALA A 55 -62.21 -32.95 34.49
C ALA A 55 -61.47 -34.29 34.71
N HIS A 56 -61.81 -34.91 35.84
CA HIS A 56 -61.23 -36.09 36.49
C HIS A 56 -61.48 -37.46 35.81
N ARG A 57 -60.71 -38.45 36.31
CA ARG A 57 -60.81 -39.94 36.24
C ARG A 57 -60.02 -40.59 35.10
N HIS A 58 -59.30 -41.70 35.28
CA HIS A 58 -59.25 -42.70 36.35
C HIS A 58 -57.85 -43.33 36.44
N VAL A 59 -57.55 -43.84 37.63
CA VAL A 59 -56.39 -44.68 38.01
C VAL A 59 -56.51 -46.08 37.40
N ARG A 60 -55.33 -46.71 37.17
CA ARG A 60 -55.00 -48.06 36.66
C ARG A 60 -54.57 -48.05 35.19
N ASP A 61 -53.47 -48.65 34.76
CA ASP A 61 -52.67 -49.74 35.32
C ASP A 61 -51.19 -49.59 34.96
N GLY A 62 -50.33 -50.20 35.78
CA GLY A 62 -48.89 -50.19 35.64
C GLY A 62 -48.41 -50.83 34.34
N GLY A 63 -47.85 -50.00 33.45
CA GLY A 63 -47.03 -50.40 32.31
C GLY A 63 -45.59 -49.96 32.53
N LEU A 64 -44.83 -50.80 33.23
CA LEU A 64 -43.37 -50.95 33.23
C LEU A 64 -42.58 -49.86 32.46
N VAL A 65 -42.14 -48.81 33.17
CA VAL A 65 -40.82 -48.24 32.86
C VAL A 65 -39.81 -49.37 33.04
N PRO A 66 -38.94 -49.66 32.07
CA PRO A 66 -37.86 -50.59 32.33
C PRO A 66 -37.07 -49.97 33.48
N LEU A 67 -37.09 -50.66 34.62
CA LEU A 67 -36.12 -50.43 35.68
C LEU A 67 -34.77 -50.50 34.96
N LEU A 68 -34.14 -49.34 34.78
CA LEU A 68 -32.74 -49.24 34.39
C LEU A 68 -32.03 -50.21 35.32
N ASN A 69 -31.62 -51.35 34.75
CA ASN A 69 -30.91 -52.38 35.45
C ASN A 69 -29.62 -51.71 35.92
N ARG A 70 -29.61 -51.25 37.18
CA ARG A 70 -28.45 -50.61 37.80
C ARG A 70 -27.42 -51.71 38.06
N LYS A 71 -26.82 -52.21 36.98
CA LYS A 71 -25.57 -52.94 37.06
C LYS A 71 -24.53 -51.92 37.50
N GLY A 72 -23.91 -52.16 38.66
CA GLY A 72 -22.75 -51.38 39.07
C GLY A 72 -21.67 -51.49 38.01
N PHE A 73 -21.00 -50.37 37.71
CA PHE A 73 -19.87 -50.38 36.79
C PHE A 73 -18.76 -51.28 37.34
N THR A 74 -18.23 -52.14 36.49
CA THR A 74 -17.04 -52.92 36.85
C THR A 74 -15.82 -51.99 36.79
N LEU A 75 -14.83 -52.24 37.67
CA LEU A 75 -13.59 -51.47 37.69
C LEU A 75 -12.89 -51.50 36.31
N VAL A 76 -12.98 -52.62 35.60
CA VAL A 76 -12.43 -52.81 34.25
C VAL A 76 -13.09 -51.88 33.22
N GLU A 77 -14.41 -51.69 33.28
CA GLU A 77 -15.14 -50.81 32.37
C GLU A 77 -14.75 -49.35 32.54
N LEU A 78 -14.54 -48.93 33.80
CA LEU A 78 -14.07 -47.57 34.12
C LEU A 78 -12.63 -47.35 33.64
N MET A 79 -11.76 -48.36 33.76
CA MET A 79 -10.40 -48.32 33.21
C MET A 79 -10.40 -48.21 31.67
N MET A 80 -11.23 -49.00 30.98
CA MET A 80 -11.35 -48.93 29.52
C MET A 80 -11.89 -47.57 29.06
N ALA A 81 -12.91 -47.03 29.75
CA ALA A 81 -13.47 -45.72 29.43
C ALA A 81 -12.45 -44.58 29.59
N LEU A 82 -11.65 -44.58 30.67
CA LEU A 82 -10.58 -43.60 30.87
C LEU A 82 -9.48 -43.70 29.81
N LEU A 83 -9.15 -44.92 29.38
CA LEU A 83 -8.15 -45.15 28.34
C LEU A 83 -8.63 -44.61 26.99
N LEU A 84 -9.88 -44.89 26.61
CA LEU A 84 -10.48 -44.35 25.38
C LEU A 84 -10.64 -42.83 25.44
N PHE A 85 -11.07 -42.29 26.58
CA PHE A 85 -11.19 -40.85 26.77
C PHE A 85 -9.85 -40.13 26.65
N SER A 86 -8.79 -40.65 27.28
CA SER A 86 -7.45 -40.04 27.17
C SER A 86 -6.92 -40.09 25.75
N MET A 87 -7.08 -41.21 25.03
CA MET A 87 -6.70 -41.33 23.62
C MET A 87 -7.45 -40.31 22.74
N ALA A 88 -8.76 -40.18 22.92
CA ALA A 88 -9.57 -39.20 22.18
C ALA A 88 -9.19 -37.75 22.53
N ALA A 89 -8.99 -37.44 23.81
CA ALA A 89 -8.58 -36.11 24.26
C ALA A 89 -7.23 -35.70 23.70
N THR A 90 -6.24 -36.61 23.66
CA THR A 90 -4.93 -36.35 23.05
C THR A 90 -5.07 -36.04 21.55
N ALA A 91 -5.85 -36.83 20.81
CA ALA A 91 -6.07 -36.58 19.38
C ALA A 91 -6.73 -35.20 19.10
N ILE A 92 -7.67 -34.77 19.95
CA ILE A 92 -8.31 -33.46 19.86
C ILE A 92 -7.29 -32.34 20.13
N VAL A 93 -6.49 -32.46 21.19
CA VAL A 93 -5.48 -31.45 21.55
C VAL A 93 -4.41 -31.32 20.47
N GLU A 94 -3.96 -32.43 19.89
CA GLU A 94 -3.02 -32.44 18.77
C GLU A 94 -3.62 -31.73 17.55
N THR A 95 -4.86 -32.06 17.18
CA THR A 95 -5.54 -31.46 16.04
C THR A 95 -5.75 -29.96 16.24
N PHE A 96 -6.16 -29.54 17.43
CA PHE A 96 -6.33 -28.14 17.78
C PHE A 96 -5.01 -27.36 17.72
N SER A 97 -3.92 -27.93 18.28
CA SER A 97 -2.59 -27.33 18.23
C SER A 97 -2.08 -27.19 16.80
N LEU A 98 -2.33 -28.19 15.96
CA LEU A 98 -1.99 -28.14 14.53
C LEU A 98 -2.80 -27.06 13.80
N HIS A 99 -4.09 -26.94 14.13
CA HIS A 99 -4.97 -25.91 13.57
C HIS A 99 -4.48 -24.51 13.94
N GLN A 100 -4.21 -24.24 15.22
CA GLN A 100 -3.68 -22.95 15.68
C GLN A 100 -2.37 -22.58 14.97
N ARG A 101 -1.42 -23.53 14.84
CA ARG A 101 -0.15 -23.29 14.13
C ARG A 101 -0.37 -22.98 12.66
N THR A 102 -1.28 -23.70 12.01
CA THR A 102 -1.59 -23.52 10.59
C THR A 102 -2.26 -22.16 10.35
N VAL A 103 -3.23 -21.79 11.18
CA VAL A 103 -3.92 -20.49 11.12
C VAL A 103 -2.94 -19.35 11.34
N GLY A 104 -2.07 -19.44 12.34
CA GLY A 104 -1.01 -18.45 12.57
C GLY A 104 -0.07 -18.32 11.37
N ALA A 105 0.28 -19.44 10.74
CA ALA A 105 1.15 -19.42 9.58
C ALA A 105 0.51 -18.79 8.34
N GLN A 106 -0.80 -18.96 8.16
CA GLN A 106 -1.54 -18.29 7.09
C GLN A 106 -1.67 -16.79 7.37
N ALA A 107 -1.93 -16.40 8.63
CA ALA A 107 -2.02 -15.00 9.02
C ALA A 107 -0.72 -14.22 8.72
N GLU A 108 0.45 -14.80 9.05
CA GLU A 108 1.75 -14.20 8.76
C GLU A 108 2.00 -14.00 7.25
N ARG A 109 1.56 -14.94 6.40
CA ARG A 109 1.68 -14.80 4.95
C ARG A 109 0.75 -13.74 4.39
N ILE A 110 -0.48 -13.68 4.89
CA ILE A 110 -1.45 -12.65 4.50
C ILE A 110 -0.91 -11.28 4.89
N ALA A 111 -0.35 -11.13 6.09
CA ALA A 111 0.28 -9.88 6.54
C ALA A 111 1.45 -9.47 5.63
N LEU A 112 2.32 -10.42 5.26
CA LEU A 112 3.41 -10.19 4.30
C LEU A 112 2.88 -9.65 2.95
N GLN A 113 1.85 -10.28 2.39
CA GLN A 113 1.25 -9.85 1.12
C GLN A 113 0.51 -8.51 1.21
N GLN A 114 -0.16 -8.23 2.32
CA GLN A 114 -0.81 -6.94 2.57
C GLN A 114 0.21 -5.81 2.66
N ASN A 115 1.32 -6.06 3.35
CA ASN A 115 2.42 -5.12 3.49
C ASN A 115 3.11 -4.82 2.14
N LEU A 116 3.37 -5.85 1.33
CA LEU A 116 3.87 -5.67 -0.04
C LEU A 116 2.91 -4.84 -0.90
N ARG A 117 1.60 -5.12 -0.83
CA ARG A 117 0.58 -4.34 -1.55
C ARG A 117 0.51 -2.89 -1.08
N ALA A 118 0.66 -2.62 0.22
CA ALA A 118 0.73 -1.25 0.73
C ALA A 118 1.94 -0.49 0.15
N GLY A 119 3.10 -1.14 0.08
CA GLY A 119 4.30 -0.56 -0.55
C GLY A 119 4.12 -0.15 -2.01
N LEU A 120 3.39 -0.96 -2.77
CA LEU A 120 3.05 -0.66 -4.16
C LEU A 120 1.95 0.36 -4.36
N ALA A 121 1.13 0.61 -3.36
CA ALA A 121 0.16 1.69 -3.46
C ALA A 121 0.88 3.05 -3.42
N VAL A 122 1.96 3.15 -2.63
CA VAL A 122 2.68 4.40 -2.37
C VAL A 122 3.72 4.69 -3.46
N LEU A 123 4.69 3.80 -3.67
CA LEU A 123 5.85 4.10 -4.53
C LEU A 123 5.44 4.41 -5.98
N PRO A 124 4.73 3.53 -6.71
CA PRO A 124 4.21 3.85 -8.04
C PRO A 124 3.39 5.15 -8.14
N ALA A 125 2.58 5.47 -7.13
CA ALA A 125 1.78 6.69 -7.15
C ALA A 125 2.67 7.95 -7.12
N GLU A 126 3.69 7.96 -6.26
CA GLU A 126 4.68 9.06 -6.20
C GLU A 126 5.53 9.12 -7.47
N LEU A 127 6.07 7.98 -7.90
CA LEU A 127 6.97 7.91 -9.05
C LEU A 127 6.28 8.34 -10.34
N ARG A 128 4.98 8.05 -10.52
CA ARG A 128 4.24 8.45 -11.71
C ARG A 128 4.14 9.97 -11.86
N ALA A 129 4.17 10.72 -10.77
CA ALA A 129 4.02 12.17 -10.76
C ALA A 129 5.31 12.94 -11.10
N LEU A 130 6.44 12.26 -11.26
CA LEU A 130 7.73 12.91 -11.47
C LEU A 130 7.89 13.40 -12.92
N ASN A 131 8.66 14.48 -13.06
CA ASN A 131 9.29 14.93 -14.29
C ASN A 131 10.83 14.86 -14.14
N ALA A 132 11.43 13.82 -14.70
CA ALA A 132 12.88 13.62 -14.66
C ALA A 132 13.65 14.74 -15.38
N ALA A 133 13.14 15.22 -16.51
CA ALA A 133 13.82 16.21 -17.34
C ALA A 133 13.96 17.57 -16.62
N GLU A 134 13.00 17.92 -15.76
CA GLU A 134 13.01 19.14 -14.95
C GLU A 134 13.66 18.96 -13.56
N GLY A 135 14.26 17.79 -13.32
CA GLY A 135 15.06 17.55 -12.12
C GLY A 135 14.28 17.12 -10.88
N ASP A 136 13.11 16.51 -11.03
CA ASP A 136 12.38 15.94 -9.89
C ASP A 136 13.11 14.75 -9.23
N ILE A 137 14.00 14.07 -9.96
CA ILE A 137 14.88 13.05 -9.41
C ILE A 137 16.18 13.72 -8.94
N VAL A 138 16.28 13.97 -7.63
CA VAL A 138 17.42 14.66 -7.01
C VAL A 138 18.61 13.74 -6.83
N LYS A 139 18.36 12.50 -6.39
CA LYS A 139 19.38 11.45 -6.25
C LYS A 139 18.75 10.10 -6.57
N MET A 140 19.53 9.21 -7.17
CA MET A 140 19.08 7.86 -7.47
C MET A 140 20.20 6.83 -7.31
N SER A 141 19.84 5.66 -6.80
CA SER A 141 20.70 4.49 -6.66
C SER A 141 19.86 3.22 -6.76
N ALA A 142 20.50 2.06 -6.78
CA ALA A 142 19.78 0.79 -6.83
C ALA A 142 18.90 0.53 -5.60
N THR A 143 19.15 1.14 -4.45
CA THR A 143 18.44 0.86 -3.18
C THR A 143 17.84 2.11 -2.54
N SER A 144 17.96 3.28 -3.17
CA SER A 144 17.40 4.53 -2.68
C SER A 144 17.12 5.51 -3.82
N ILE A 145 16.06 6.30 -3.65
CA ILE A 145 15.72 7.40 -4.55
C ILE A 145 15.29 8.60 -3.73
N THR A 146 15.77 9.79 -4.10
CA THR A 146 15.35 11.07 -3.55
C THR A 146 14.65 11.86 -4.64
N ILE A 147 13.40 12.24 -4.37
CA ILE A 147 12.51 12.89 -5.32
C ILE A 147 11.94 14.19 -4.77
N ARG A 148 11.50 15.08 -5.65
CA ARG A 148 10.62 16.21 -5.32
C ARG A 148 9.18 15.73 -5.35
N ALA A 149 8.70 15.22 -4.23
CA ALA A 149 7.34 14.72 -4.13
C ALA A 149 6.36 15.87 -3.94
N LEU A 150 5.32 15.94 -4.77
CA LEU A 150 4.25 16.94 -4.63
C LEU A 150 3.47 16.66 -3.34
N ARG A 151 3.35 17.68 -2.50
CA ARG A 151 2.67 17.61 -1.20
C ARG A 151 1.56 18.65 -1.07
N GLN A 152 1.65 19.75 -1.81
CA GLN A 152 0.68 20.83 -1.77
C GLN A 152 0.22 21.25 -3.16
N LEU A 153 -1.04 21.65 -3.25
CA LEU A 153 -1.59 22.40 -4.38
C LEU A 153 -2.39 23.58 -3.82
N ALA A 154 -2.02 24.77 -4.25
CA ALA A 154 -2.69 26.03 -3.94
C ALA A 154 -2.91 26.85 -5.21
N VAL A 155 -3.70 27.91 -5.08
CA VAL A 155 -4.02 28.82 -6.18
C VAL A 155 -3.67 30.24 -5.76
N LEU A 156 -2.88 30.95 -6.58
CA LEU A 156 -2.58 32.36 -6.36
C LEU A 156 -3.87 33.18 -6.44
N CYS A 157 -3.99 34.17 -5.56
CA CYS A 157 -5.12 35.11 -5.62
C CYS A 157 -4.71 36.58 -5.76
N GLN A 158 -3.40 36.83 -5.81
CA GLN A 158 -2.84 38.13 -6.11
C GLN A 158 -1.68 37.94 -7.08
N VAL A 159 -1.54 38.85 -8.02
CA VAL A 159 -0.41 38.87 -8.97
C VAL A 159 0.85 39.23 -8.19
N PRO A 160 1.89 38.38 -8.17
CA PRO A 160 3.13 38.69 -7.49
C PRO A 160 3.93 39.74 -8.26
N VAL A 161 4.68 40.56 -7.53
CA VAL A 161 5.62 41.52 -8.12
C VAL A 161 6.93 40.78 -8.43
N LEU A 162 7.30 40.73 -9.71
CA LEU A 162 8.56 40.12 -10.17
C LEU A 162 9.67 41.17 -10.27
N GLY A 163 10.94 40.73 -10.25
CA GLY A 163 12.12 41.58 -10.41
C GLY A 163 12.89 41.91 -9.12
N GLY A 164 12.43 41.43 -7.96
CA GLY A 164 13.16 41.47 -6.69
C GLY A 164 13.90 40.17 -6.39
N ALA A 165 14.85 40.21 -5.44
CA ALA A 165 15.57 39.01 -4.96
C ALA A 165 14.64 37.99 -4.25
N SER A 166 13.52 38.47 -3.71
CA SER A 166 12.46 37.65 -3.12
C SER A 166 11.11 38.09 -3.67
N VAL A 167 10.28 37.11 -4.03
CA VAL A 167 8.93 37.29 -4.56
C VAL A 167 7.91 36.83 -3.52
N THR A 168 7.00 37.72 -3.15
CA THR A 168 5.89 37.38 -2.25
C THR A 168 4.76 36.74 -3.04
N LEU A 169 4.37 35.53 -2.64
CA LEU A 169 3.22 34.82 -3.18
C LEU A 169 2.09 34.85 -2.16
N THR A 170 0.89 35.19 -2.63
CA THR A 170 -0.34 35.14 -1.84
C THR A 170 -1.30 34.13 -2.44
N VAL A 171 -1.52 33.03 -1.74
CA VAL A 171 -2.37 31.91 -2.17
C VAL A 171 -3.63 31.80 -1.33
N ARG A 172 -4.72 31.29 -1.90
CA ARG A 172 -5.98 31.07 -1.17
C ARG A 172 -5.80 30.02 -0.08
N GLN A 173 -6.49 30.19 1.06
CA GLN A 173 -6.67 29.12 2.04
C GLN A 173 -7.69 28.07 1.56
N THR A 174 -8.63 28.49 0.70
CA THR A 174 -9.62 27.61 0.09
C THR A 174 -9.86 28.00 -1.38
N PRO A 175 -9.66 27.08 -2.34
CA PRO A 175 -9.19 25.70 -2.16
C PRO A 175 -7.68 25.63 -1.87
N PHE A 176 -7.30 24.73 -0.96
CA PHE A 176 -5.93 24.33 -0.67
C PHE A 176 -5.92 22.82 -0.44
N TYR A 177 -4.99 22.12 -1.07
CA TYR A 177 -4.86 20.66 -0.95
C TYR A 177 -3.49 20.32 -0.38
N GLY A 178 -3.47 19.45 0.63
CA GLY A 178 -2.26 19.00 1.30
C GLY A 178 -2.02 19.65 2.66
N THR A 179 -0.78 19.57 3.15
CA THR A 179 -0.37 20.20 4.41
C THR A 179 0.07 21.64 4.19
N GLN A 180 0.00 22.50 5.21
CA GLN A 180 0.55 23.86 5.10
C GLN A 180 2.02 23.84 4.65
N PHE A 181 2.43 24.86 3.89
CA PHE A 181 3.83 24.99 3.47
C PHE A 181 4.76 25.15 4.68
N ASP A 182 5.94 24.56 4.60
CA ASP A 182 7.02 24.66 5.57
C ASP A 182 8.28 25.22 4.89
N ASN A 183 8.71 26.42 5.29
CA ASN A 183 9.85 27.10 4.68
C ASN A 183 11.21 26.43 4.96
N THR A 184 11.25 25.45 5.85
CA THR A 184 12.47 24.67 6.13
C THR A 184 12.57 23.40 5.29
N ARG A 185 11.47 22.96 4.67
CA ARG A 185 11.39 21.64 4.00
C ARG A 185 10.87 21.73 2.57
N ASP A 186 10.03 22.70 2.28
CA ASP A 186 9.26 22.75 1.04
C ASP A 186 9.91 23.67 0.01
N GLY A 187 9.88 23.22 -1.23
CA GLY A 187 10.04 24.08 -2.40
C GLY A 187 8.71 24.21 -3.13
N ILE A 188 8.69 25.08 -4.14
CA ILE A 188 7.49 25.35 -4.92
C ILE A 188 7.77 25.35 -6.41
N TYR A 189 6.73 25.04 -7.17
CA TYR A 189 6.60 25.34 -8.58
C TYR A 189 5.42 26.29 -8.75
N VAL A 190 5.62 27.38 -9.48
CA VAL A 190 4.58 28.34 -9.85
C VAL A 190 4.47 28.35 -11.36
N PHE A 191 3.24 28.29 -11.87
CA PHE A 191 3.03 28.39 -13.30
C PHE A 191 3.29 29.83 -13.78
N TYR A 192 4.22 29.95 -14.72
CA TYR A 192 4.51 31.17 -15.46
C TYR A 192 3.83 31.06 -16.81
N ASP A 193 2.89 31.97 -17.03
CA ASP A 193 2.13 32.15 -18.25
C ASP A 193 2.86 33.24 -19.05
N GLY A 194 3.42 32.86 -20.19
CA GLY A 194 4.16 33.75 -21.05
C GLY A 194 3.21 34.76 -21.70
N ASP A 195 3.06 34.66 -23.00
CA ASP A 195 1.98 35.27 -23.76
C ASP A 195 0.74 34.36 -23.69
N GLU A 196 -0.38 34.88 -23.19
CA GLU A 196 -1.63 34.12 -23.05
C GLU A 196 -2.14 33.50 -24.38
N SER A 197 -1.65 33.99 -25.53
CA SER A 197 -1.97 33.46 -26.86
C SER A 197 -1.05 32.33 -27.32
N LEU A 198 0.05 32.05 -26.62
CA LEU A 198 1.06 31.06 -26.97
C LEU A 198 1.23 30.05 -25.83
N ARG A 199 1.34 28.77 -26.18
CA ARG A 199 1.60 27.70 -25.21
C ARG A 199 3.09 27.36 -25.10
N SER A 200 3.90 27.87 -26.02
CA SER A 200 5.31 27.48 -26.18
C SER A 200 6.25 28.17 -25.21
N ASP A 201 5.80 29.24 -24.57
CA ASP A 201 6.54 30.06 -23.60
C ASP A 201 6.01 29.92 -22.16
N ASP A 202 5.03 29.03 -21.95
CA ASP A 202 4.58 28.58 -20.64
C ASP A 202 5.62 27.70 -19.97
N ALA A 203 5.85 27.93 -18.68
CA ALA A 203 6.82 27.15 -17.92
C ALA A 203 6.45 27.03 -16.44
N TRP A 204 6.91 25.95 -15.82
CA TRP A 204 6.91 25.84 -14.36
C TRP A 204 8.18 26.47 -13.80
N VAL A 205 8.02 27.52 -13.00
CA VAL A 205 9.11 28.22 -12.33
C VAL A 205 9.30 27.64 -10.95
N SER A 206 10.49 27.09 -10.69
CA SER A 206 10.84 26.53 -9.39
C SER A 206 11.32 27.61 -8.42
N GLY A 207 11.11 27.40 -7.12
CA GLY A 207 11.65 28.27 -6.09
C GLY A 207 11.66 27.64 -4.70
N ARG A 208 12.26 28.36 -3.76
CA ARG A 208 12.27 27.98 -2.33
C ARG A 208 11.57 29.03 -1.50
N LEU A 209 10.87 28.59 -0.46
CA LEU A 209 10.31 29.49 0.53
C LEU A 209 11.43 30.10 1.37
N THR A 210 11.42 31.42 1.50
CA THR A 210 12.38 32.18 2.32
C THR A 210 11.76 32.63 3.64
N SER A 211 10.43 32.59 3.78
CA SER A 211 9.72 32.88 5.03
C SER A 211 8.65 31.84 5.33
N ALA A 212 8.32 31.68 6.61
CA ALA A 212 7.16 30.90 7.02
C ALA A 212 5.86 31.52 6.47
N PRO A 213 4.84 30.71 6.14
CA PRO A 213 3.56 31.23 5.68
C PRO A 213 2.80 31.96 6.79
N VAL A 214 2.33 33.17 6.46
CA VAL A 214 1.48 34.00 7.30
C VAL A 214 0.02 33.78 6.91
N ASN A 215 -0.86 33.52 7.89
CA ASN A 215 -2.27 33.17 7.67
C ASN A 215 -3.26 34.34 7.87
N THR A 216 -2.75 35.55 8.11
CA THR A 216 -3.54 36.78 8.28
C THR A 216 -3.74 37.55 6.98
N ALA A 217 -3.13 37.08 5.88
CA ALA A 217 -3.26 37.70 4.57
C ALA A 217 -4.67 37.54 4.01
N LYS A 218 -5.03 38.43 3.08
CA LYS A 218 -6.30 38.38 2.36
C LYS A 218 -6.06 38.49 0.87
N CYS A 219 -6.88 37.79 0.10
CA CYS A 219 -6.98 37.96 -1.33
C CYS A 219 -7.68 39.29 -1.66
N SER A 220 -7.61 39.71 -2.93
CA SER A 220 -8.25 40.96 -3.39
C SER A 220 -9.79 40.95 -3.24
N ASP A 221 -10.39 39.76 -3.13
CA ASP A 221 -11.82 39.55 -2.85
C ASP A 221 -12.14 39.52 -1.34
N GLY A 222 -11.18 39.84 -0.47
CA GLY A 222 -11.33 39.87 0.98
C GLY A 222 -11.29 38.50 1.67
N LYS A 223 -11.19 37.40 0.92
CA LYS A 223 -11.16 36.05 1.47
C LYS A 223 -9.79 35.71 2.10
N PRO A 224 -9.74 34.79 3.08
CA PRO A 224 -8.50 34.39 3.74
C PRO A 224 -7.45 33.83 2.78
N ALA A 225 -6.19 34.20 3.01
CA ALA A 225 -5.04 33.77 2.22
C ALA A 225 -3.86 33.35 3.11
N TYR A 226 -2.95 32.56 2.55
CA TYR A 226 -1.58 32.44 3.05
C TYR A 226 -0.66 33.34 2.22
N SER A 227 0.27 34.03 2.89
CA SER A 227 1.31 34.81 2.22
C SER A 227 2.69 34.35 2.67
N PHE A 228 3.61 34.17 1.73
CA PHE A 228 4.98 33.79 2.00
C PHE A 228 5.92 34.35 0.92
N THR A 229 7.19 34.54 1.31
CA THR A 229 8.25 34.99 0.39
C THR A 229 9.00 33.80 -0.18
N THR A 230 9.45 33.94 -1.41
CA THR A 230 10.09 32.87 -2.17
C THR A 230 11.24 33.40 -3.00
N SER A 231 12.28 32.59 -3.21
CA SER A 231 13.29 32.82 -4.23
C SER A 231 12.94 32.02 -5.48
N LEU A 232 12.34 32.68 -6.47
CA LEU A 232 11.98 32.06 -7.75
C LEU A 232 13.18 32.06 -8.70
N SER A 233 13.40 30.92 -9.36
CA SER A 233 14.41 30.76 -10.40
C SER A 233 13.76 30.78 -11.78
N LEU A 234 13.67 31.97 -12.39
CA LEU A 234 13.07 32.19 -13.70
C LEU A 234 13.92 31.68 -14.88
N GLY A 235 15.21 31.40 -14.66
CA GLY A 235 16.11 30.98 -15.73
C GLY A 235 16.23 32.05 -16.81
N ALA A 236 15.91 31.70 -18.06
CA ALA A 236 15.91 32.63 -19.19
C ALA A 236 14.58 33.41 -19.33
N LEU A 237 13.56 33.11 -18.51
CA LEU A 237 12.26 33.77 -18.59
C LEU A 237 12.36 35.21 -18.06
N PRO A 238 11.75 36.18 -18.74
CA PRO A 238 11.82 37.57 -18.31
C PRO A 238 10.95 37.82 -17.07
N ALA A 239 11.49 38.54 -16.09
CA ALA A 239 10.81 38.90 -14.84
C ALA A 239 9.81 40.05 -15.04
N LEU A 240 8.82 39.86 -15.91
CA LEU A 240 7.83 40.89 -16.25
C LEU A 240 6.57 40.75 -15.40
N THR A 241 6.04 41.87 -14.94
CA THR A 241 4.75 41.93 -14.25
C THR A 241 3.64 41.33 -15.12
N GLY A 242 2.78 40.52 -14.51
CA GLY A 242 1.64 39.89 -15.19
C GLY A 242 1.94 38.50 -15.77
N ARG A 243 3.19 38.05 -15.82
CA ARG A 243 3.51 36.70 -16.32
C ARG A 243 3.20 35.56 -15.34
N ILE A 244 2.89 35.90 -14.08
CA ILE A 244 2.29 34.98 -13.14
C ILE A 244 0.95 35.60 -12.76
N GLN A 245 -0.12 35.05 -13.30
CA GLN A 245 -1.45 35.63 -13.14
C GLN A 245 -2.11 35.24 -11.81
N SER A 246 -3.09 36.04 -11.39
CA SER A 246 -4.01 35.60 -10.34
C SER A 246 -4.80 34.39 -10.86
N GLY A 247 -4.90 33.33 -10.05
CA GLY A 247 -5.45 32.04 -10.47
C GLY A 247 -4.39 31.03 -10.91
N ALA A 248 -3.12 31.43 -11.05
CA ALA A 248 -2.05 30.49 -11.39
C ALA A 248 -1.87 29.42 -10.29
N PRO A 249 -1.73 28.13 -10.67
CA PRO A 249 -1.51 27.06 -9.72
C PRO A 249 -0.10 27.15 -9.11
N VAL A 250 -0.03 26.83 -7.82
CA VAL A 250 1.21 26.70 -7.06
C VAL A 250 1.27 25.29 -6.51
N TRP A 251 2.28 24.54 -6.94
CA TRP A 251 2.58 23.23 -6.39
C TRP A 251 3.66 23.35 -5.33
N GLY A 252 3.40 22.81 -4.15
CA GLY A 252 4.43 22.59 -3.14
C GLY A 252 4.99 21.20 -3.27
N TYR A 253 6.32 21.11 -3.22
CA TYR A 253 7.01 19.84 -3.20
C TYR A 253 7.91 19.75 -1.97
N ARG A 254 8.14 18.52 -1.53
CA ARG A 254 9.12 18.21 -0.50
C ARG A 254 10.13 17.22 -1.05
N GLN A 255 11.39 17.38 -0.64
CA GLN A 255 12.41 16.42 -1.01
C GLN A 255 12.24 15.14 -0.18
N THR A 256 11.55 14.15 -0.72
CA THR A 256 11.29 12.87 -0.05
C THR A 256 12.31 11.83 -0.52
N THR A 257 12.92 11.10 0.41
CA THR A 257 13.79 9.96 0.10
C THR A 257 13.11 8.66 0.49
N TYR A 258 13.02 7.75 -0.46
CA TYR A 258 12.72 6.35 -0.23
C TYR A 258 14.00 5.53 -0.30
N GLY A 259 14.15 4.55 0.57
CA GLY A 259 15.30 3.66 0.47
C GLY A 259 15.32 2.58 1.52
N VAL A 260 16.22 1.61 1.32
CA VAL A 260 16.44 0.56 2.31
C VAL A 260 17.12 1.14 3.54
N PHE A 261 16.67 0.74 4.73
CA PHE A 261 17.37 1.03 5.98
C PHE A 261 17.15 -0.07 7.00
N GLN A 262 18.09 -0.17 7.94
CA GLN A 262 17.95 -1.05 9.09
C GLN A 262 17.42 -0.24 10.27
N GLN A 263 16.34 -0.71 10.89
CA GLN A 263 15.79 -0.09 12.08
C GLN A 263 16.46 -0.62 13.35
N ALA A 264 16.18 0.00 14.50
CA ALA A 264 16.76 -0.36 15.79
C ALA A 264 16.51 -1.82 16.22
N ASP A 265 15.52 -2.49 15.63
CA ASP A 265 15.23 -3.91 15.83
C ASP A 265 16.17 -4.84 15.03
N GLY A 266 17.12 -4.29 14.28
CA GLY A 266 18.04 -5.03 13.43
C GLY A 266 17.42 -5.54 12.12
N ARG A 267 16.17 -5.20 11.83
CA ARG A 267 15.46 -5.63 10.61
C ARG A 267 15.50 -4.54 9.55
N TRP A 268 15.37 -4.97 8.30
CA TRP A 268 15.45 -4.10 7.13
C TRP A 268 14.06 -3.68 6.68
N TYR A 269 13.91 -2.42 6.27
CA TYR A 269 12.65 -1.83 5.82
C TYR A 269 12.90 -0.92 4.61
N VAL A 270 11.87 -0.74 3.78
CA VAL A 270 11.76 0.45 2.94
C VAL A 270 11.35 1.58 3.85
N GLY A 271 12.22 2.56 3.98
CA GLY A 271 11.97 3.77 4.74
C GLY A 271 11.59 4.94 3.85
N MET A 272 10.88 5.89 4.44
CA MET A 272 10.62 7.21 3.89
C MET A 272 11.19 8.25 4.83
N LYS A 273 11.82 9.28 4.29
CA LYS A 273 12.12 10.50 5.03
C LYS A 273 11.84 11.72 4.19
N ASP A 274 11.47 12.78 4.87
CA ASP A 274 11.24 14.09 4.29
C ASP A 274 12.42 15.02 4.65
N SER A 275 13.05 15.59 3.64
CA SER A 275 14.18 16.51 3.77
C SER A 275 15.29 15.95 4.68
N SER A 276 15.54 16.58 5.83
CA SER A 276 16.56 16.17 6.81
C SER A 276 16.04 15.24 7.92
N ALA A 277 14.77 14.83 7.88
CA ALA A 277 14.18 13.97 8.90
C ALA A 277 14.82 12.56 8.94
N ALA A 278 14.58 11.84 10.03
CA ALA A 278 14.92 10.44 10.15
C ALA A 278 14.04 9.56 9.23
N LEU A 279 14.56 8.41 8.80
CA LEU A 279 13.80 7.41 8.05
C LEU A 279 12.76 6.75 8.96
N THR A 280 11.52 6.68 8.47
CA THR A 280 10.42 5.94 9.10
C THR A 280 10.04 4.74 8.24
N PRO A 281 9.70 3.59 8.84
CA PRO A 281 9.38 2.38 8.08
C PRO A 281 8.05 2.53 7.35
N VAL A 282 8.03 2.12 6.08
CA VAL A 282 6.82 2.09 5.23
C VAL A 282 6.48 0.65 4.83
N VAL A 283 7.50 -0.14 4.43
CA VAL A 283 7.33 -1.54 4.02
C VAL A 283 8.42 -2.37 4.64
N GLY A 284 8.08 -3.56 5.09
CA GLY A 284 9.04 -4.53 5.61
C GLY A 284 8.44 -5.34 6.76
N PRO A 285 9.09 -6.43 7.17
CA PRO A 285 10.53 -6.64 7.06
C PRO A 285 10.99 -7.10 5.67
N LEU A 286 12.15 -6.61 5.24
CA LEU A 286 12.81 -6.96 3.99
C LEU A 286 13.81 -8.11 4.19
N VAL A 287 14.15 -8.79 3.10
CA VAL A 287 15.26 -9.76 3.04
C VAL A 287 16.59 -9.00 2.91
N GLY A 288 17.09 -8.52 4.04
CA GLY A 288 18.38 -7.83 4.11
C GLY A 288 18.40 -6.47 3.40
N SER A 289 19.60 -5.95 3.19
CA SER A 289 19.84 -4.65 2.53
C SER A 289 19.51 -4.65 1.03
N ASN A 290 19.41 -5.82 0.39
CA ASN A 290 19.08 -5.94 -1.04
C ASN A 290 17.58 -6.20 -1.27
N GLY A 291 16.76 -6.11 -0.23
CA GLY A 291 15.32 -6.36 -0.32
C GLY A 291 14.53 -5.26 -1.04
N LEU A 292 15.17 -4.18 -1.46
CA LEU A 292 14.60 -3.15 -2.33
C LEU A 292 15.55 -2.93 -3.50
N ARG A 293 15.00 -2.91 -4.72
CA ARG A 293 15.76 -2.59 -5.93
C ARG A 293 15.00 -1.63 -6.84
N PHE A 294 15.64 -0.53 -7.19
CA PHE A 294 15.26 0.37 -8.26
C PHE A 294 16.08 0.07 -9.52
N THR A 295 15.44 0.13 -10.68
CA THR A 295 16.10 0.10 -11.99
C THR A 295 15.54 1.21 -12.86
N TYR A 296 16.40 2.04 -13.43
CA TYR A 296 16.02 3.25 -14.15
C TYR A 296 16.21 3.03 -15.64
N TYR A 297 15.16 3.30 -16.42
CA TYR A 297 15.14 3.11 -17.87
C TYR A 297 14.92 4.45 -18.56
N ASP A 298 15.64 4.68 -19.66
CA ASP A 298 15.42 5.81 -20.54
C ASP A 298 14.22 5.61 -21.49
N ALA A 299 13.97 6.58 -22.36
CA ALA A 299 12.90 6.57 -23.35
C ALA A 299 12.96 5.36 -24.32
N ASN A 300 14.16 4.84 -24.59
CA ASN A 300 14.39 3.69 -25.46
C ASN A 300 14.31 2.35 -24.70
N GLY A 301 14.07 2.40 -23.38
CA GLY A 301 14.02 1.22 -22.52
C GLY A 301 15.40 0.71 -22.08
N LEU A 302 16.48 1.47 -22.28
CA LEU A 302 17.82 1.12 -21.84
C LEU A 302 18.07 1.60 -20.41
N VAL A 303 18.88 0.86 -19.64
CA VAL A 303 19.21 1.27 -18.27
C VAL A 303 20.09 2.52 -18.29
N THR A 304 19.71 3.55 -17.51
CA THR A 304 20.42 4.82 -17.44
C THR A 304 20.86 5.15 -16.01
N ALA A 305 22.06 5.73 -15.88
CA ALA A 305 22.56 6.35 -14.65
C ALA A 305 22.38 7.87 -14.63
N ASP A 306 21.85 8.45 -15.72
CA ASP A 306 21.52 9.86 -15.84
C ASP A 306 20.06 10.07 -15.41
N SER A 307 19.86 10.86 -14.35
CA SER A 307 18.55 11.09 -13.75
C SER A 307 17.62 11.91 -14.63
N SER A 308 18.16 12.75 -15.51
CA SER A 308 17.37 13.60 -16.42
C SER A 308 16.72 12.83 -17.56
N ARG A 309 17.30 11.67 -17.91
CA ARG A 309 16.83 10.82 -19.04
C ARG A 309 15.89 9.71 -18.61
N VAL A 310 15.57 9.58 -17.32
CA VAL A 310 14.69 8.51 -16.81
C VAL A 310 13.28 8.69 -17.34
N ALA A 311 12.74 7.68 -18.03
CA ALA A 311 11.35 7.64 -18.51
C ALA A 311 10.50 6.59 -17.76
N ARG A 312 11.14 5.55 -17.22
CA ARG A 312 10.47 4.47 -16.48
C ARG A 312 11.34 3.97 -15.34
N ILE A 313 10.71 3.66 -14.20
CA ILE A 313 11.38 3.13 -13.02
C ILE A 313 10.78 1.76 -12.69
N GLY A 314 11.62 0.74 -12.68
CA GLY A 314 11.30 -0.58 -12.12
C GLY A 314 11.55 -0.59 -10.61
N VAL A 315 10.59 -1.12 -9.85
CA VAL A 315 10.67 -1.29 -8.40
C VAL A 315 10.47 -2.77 -8.11
N ALA A 316 11.42 -3.39 -7.41
CA ALA A 316 11.30 -4.75 -6.90
C ALA A 316 11.51 -4.74 -5.38
N ILE A 317 10.59 -5.40 -4.66
CA ILE A 317 10.64 -5.53 -3.20
C ILE A 317 10.65 -7.03 -2.86
N LEU A 318 11.59 -7.43 -2.02
CA LEU A 318 11.74 -8.77 -1.48
C LEU A 318 11.58 -8.70 0.04
N SER A 319 10.45 -9.19 0.53
CA SER A 319 10.05 -9.12 1.92
C SER A 319 9.96 -10.49 2.56
N GLN A 320 9.94 -10.52 3.89
CA GLN A 320 9.81 -11.73 4.67
C GLN A 320 8.80 -11.57 5.81
N THR A 321 8.29 -12.68 6.32
CA THR A 321 7.35 -12.69 7.45
C THR A 321 7.93 -12.02 8.69
N ALA A 322 7.05 -11.47 9.54
CA ALA A 322 7.50 -10.81 10.77
C ALA A 322 8.07 -11.83 11.75
N THR A 323 7.51 -13.05 11.77
CA THR A 323 7.99 -14.15 12.59
C THR A 323 8.31 -15.38 11.72
N PRO A 324 9.20 -16.28 12.19
CA PRO A 324 9.44 -17.53 11.50
C PRO A 324 8.20 -18.43 11.62
N VAL A 325 7.84 -19.05 10.50
CA VAL A 325 6.61 -19.83 10.34
C VAL A 325 6.96 -21.29 10.08
N ARG A 326 6.25 -22.22 10.71
CA ARG A 326 6.39 -23.66 10.42
C ARG A 326 5.51 -24.04 9.24
N GLN A 327 6.09 -24.72 8.26
CA GLN A 327 5.37 -25.34 7.14
C GLN A 327 5.43 -26.86 7.27
N GLY A 328 4.27 -27.52 7.35
CA GLY A 328 4.16 -28.97 7.26
C GLY A 328 4.98 -29.73 8.31
N SER A 329 5.64 -30.82 7.89
CA SER A 329 6.45 -31.71 8.74
C SER A 329 7.88 -31.20 8.99
N VAL A 330 8.22 -29.97 8.57
CA VAL A 330 9.56 -29.42 8.78
C VAL A 330 9.73 -28.98 10.24
N SER A 331 10.75 -29.53 10.92
CA SER A 331 10.96 -29.34 12.36
C SER A 331 11.31 -27.90 12.76
N ALA A 332 11.90 -27.11 11.85
CA ALA A 332 12.34 -25.75 12.10
C ALA A 332 11.36 -24.72 11.52
N ALA A 333 11.05 -23.68 12.30
CA ALA A 333 10.34 -22.50 11.81
C ALA A 333 11.32 -21.66 10.96
N THR A 334 10.87 -21.17 9.80
CA THR A 334 11.69 -20.35 8.91
C THR A 334 10.92 -19.11 8.46
N TYR A 335 11.63 -18.03 8.15
CA TYR A 335 11.01 -16.87 7.52
C TYR A 335 10.51 -17.25 6.12
N GLN A 336 9.24 -16.95 5.84
CA GLN A 336 8.72 -17.09 4.49
C GLN A 336 8.99 -15.79 3.75
N VAL A 337 9.41 -15.94 2.50
CA VAL A 337 9.80 -14.82 1.64
C VAL A 337 8.76 -14.69 0.54
N ASP A 338 8.42 -13.45 0.21
CA ASP A 338 7.59 -13.12 -0.94
C ASP A 338 8.19 -11.89 -1.64
N SER A 339 7.94 -11.78 -2.93
CA SER A 339 8.52 -10.74 -3.76
C SER A 339 7.48 -10.12 -4.65
N LEU A 340 7.66 -8.84 -4.94
CA LEU A 340 6.82 -8.18 -5.92
C LEU A 340 7.60 -7.15 -6.70
N SER A 341 7.42 -7.16 -8.02
CA SER A 341 7.98 -6.17 -8.94
C SER A 341 6.91 -5.42 -9.72
N THR A 342 7.14 -4.13 -9.96
CA THR A 342 6.31 -3.29 -10.84
C THR A 342 7.16 -2.30 -11.63
N TYR A 343 6.60 -1.76 -12.71
CA TYR A 343 7.21 -0.70 -13.49
C TYR A 343 6.29 0.52 -13.54
N THR A 344 6.86 1.69 -13.32
CA THR A 344 6.14 2.97 -13.35
C THR A 344 6.74 3.88 -14.40
N THR A 345 5.95 4.30 -15.38
CA THR A 345 6.32 5.35 -16.34
C THR A 345 6.09 6.72 -15.72
N LEU A 346 7.03 7.64 -15.91
CA LEU A 346 6.90 9.02 -15.42
C LEU A 346 5.91 9.77 -16.32
N ARG A 347 4.78 10.24 -15.78
CA ARG A 347 3.69 10.83 -16.57
C ARG A 347 3.99 12.26 -17.01
N ASN A 348 4.77 12.99 -16.21
CA ASN A 348 5.01 14.41 -16.41
C ASN A 348 6.26 14.70 -17.24
N ASN A 349 7.00 13.67 -17.68
CA ASN A 349 8.08 13.87 -18.63
C ASN A 349 7.54 14.46 -19.95
N PRO A 350 8.28 15.39 -20.57
CA PRO A 350 7.97 15.83 -21.92
C PRO A 350 7.96 14.63 -22.87
N ARG A 351 6.98 14.61 -23.77
CA ARG A 351 6.95 13.63 -24.86
C ARG A 351 8.09 13.99 -25.81
N TRP A 352 9.03 13.08 -25.95
CA TRP A 352 10.15 13.17 -26.89
C TRP A 352 9.67 12.99 -28.33
#